data_AF-A0A835YJN6-F1
#
_entry.id   AF-A0A835YJN6-F1
#
_cell.length_a   1.000
_cell.length_b   1.000
_cell.length_c   1.000
_cell.angle_alpha   90.00
_cell.angle_beta   90.00
_cell.angle_gamma   90.00
#
_symmetry.space_group_name_H-M   'P 1'
#
loop_
_entity.id
_entity.type
_entity.pdbx_description
1 polymer ?
#
loop_
_entity_poly.entity_id
_entity_poly.type
_entity_poly.pdbx_seq_one_letter_code
_entity_poly.pdbx_strand_id
1 'polypeptide(L)'
;MGRMFKELGVLQSDEVICTSPADFTTGFAGGQAAIRTKEMLNKALGRVLFIDEAYGLNPQRSPSAAIMQEVVDQIVQSLTDERFKGKLVVVVAGYADDIEALMRANAGLASRFGTTIHFPDFKGEDAAEALRRLLRSDRMGCLELSPSAAAALPRMAEDLAATHGFANGRSVNEWANGVFAAVADR
;
A
#
# COMPACT_ATOMS: atom_id res chain seq x y z
N MET A 1 -1.04 -8.53 6.74
CA MET A 1 -1.50 -9.24 5.53
C MET A 1 -1.00 -10.67 5.46
N GLY A 2 0.31 -10.93 5.37
CA GLY A 2 0.82 -12.30 5.19
C GLY A 2 0.36 -13.31 6.26
N ARG A 3 0.28 -12.89 7.53
CA ARG A 3 -0.24 -13.75 8.63
C ARG A 3 -1.63 -14.28 8.37
N MET A 4 -2.54 -13.44 7.87
CA MET A 4 -3.91 -13.86 7.55
C MET A 4 -3.93 -14.94 6.46
N PHE A 5 -3.16 -14.76 5.38
CA PHE A 5 -3.10 -15.75 4.30
C PHE A 5 -2.40 -17.05 4.73
N LYS A 6 -1.41 -16.98 5.62
CA LYS A 6 -0.78 -18.15 6.22
C LYS A 6 -1.75 -18.93 7.12
N GLU A 7 -2.48 -18.23 7.99
CA GLU A 7 -3.47 -18.84 8.89
C GLU A 7 -4.65 -19.46 8.14
N LEU A 8 -5.03 -18.88 6.99
CA LEU A 8 -6.02 -19.47 6.08
C LEU A 8 -5.47 -20.65 5.26
N GLY A 9 -4.20 -21.03 5.43
CA GLY A 9 -3.55 -22.14 4.71
C GLY A 9 -3.28 -21.85 3.24
N VAL A 10 -3.43 -20.60 2.79
CA VAL A 10 -3.18 -20.19 1.39
C VAL A 10 -1.69 -20.03 1.12
N LEU A 11 -0.94 -19.53 2.11
CA LEU A 11 0.50 -19.29 1.99
C LEU A 11 1.31 -20.10 3.02
N GLN A 12 2.55 -20.41 2.67
CA GLN A 12 3.48 -21.15 3.54
C GLN A 12 4.17 -20.23 4.56
N SER A 13 4.23 -18.93 4.27
CA SER A 13 4.87 -17.91 5.10
C SER A 13 3.98 -16.67 5.23
N ASP A 14 4.15 -15.96 6.34
CA ASP A 14 3.52 -14.68 6.64
C ASP A 14 4.37 -13.48 6.19
N GLU A 15 5.50 -13.75 5.56
CA GLU A 15 6.39 -12.75 5.00
C GLU A 15 5.75 -12.01 3.82
N VAL A 16 5.97 -10.69 3.80
CA VAL A 16 5.55 -9.79 2.72
C VAL A 16 6.80 -9.21 2.09
N ILE A 17 6.97 -9.44 0.79
CA ILE A 17 8.05 -8.84 0.01
C ILE A 17 7.53 -7.54 -0.59
N CYS A 18 7.99 -6.40 -0.07
CA CYS A 18 7.63 -5.09 -0.60
C CYS A 18 8.57 -4.71 -1.75
N THR A 19 7.99 -4.24 -2.85
CA THR A 19 8.66 -3.81 -4.07
C THR A 19 7.99 -2.56 -4.63
N SER A 20 8.70 -1.88 -5.52
CA SER A 20 8.27 -0.71 -6.27
C SER A 20 8.49 -0.95 -7.77
N PRO A 21 7.89 -0.14 -8.67
CA PRO A 21 8.16 -0.21 -10.11
C PRO A 21 9.66 -0.16 -10.47
N ALA A 22 10.47 0.54 -9.67
CA ALA A 22 11.91 0.63 -9.87
C ALA A 22 12.59 -0.74 -9.70
N ASP A 23 12.15 -1.60 -8.79
CA ASP A 23 12.78 -2.90 -8.51
C ASP A 23 12.72 -3.87 -9.70
N PHE A 24 11.78 -3.66 -10.61
CA PHE A 24 11.61 -4.41 -11.86
C PHE A 24 12.49 -3.87 -13.00
N THR A 25 12.94 -2.61 -12.92
CA THR A 25 13.57 -1.88 -14.02
C THR A 25 15.01 -1.45 -13.74
N THR A 26 15.46 -1.49 -12.49
CA THR A 26 16.78 -0.98 -12.10
C THR A 26 17.90 -1.81 -12.74
N GLY A 27 18.79 -1.14 -13.47
CA GLY A 27 20.10 -1.66 -13.89
C GLY A 27 20.21 -2.16 -15.32
N PHE A 28 19.17 -2.06 -16.17
CA PHE A 28 19.15 -2.81 -17.43
C PHE A 28 18.40 -2.14 -18.60
N ALA A 29 18.85 -2.44 -19.82
CA ALA A 29 18.15 -2.13 -21.08
C ALA A 29 17.19 -3.29 -21.46
N GLY A 30 16.21 -3.02 -22.34
CA GLY A 30 15.08 -3.92 -22.66
C GLY A 30 15.43 -5.41 -22.86
N GLY A 31 14.54 -6.31 -22.40
CA GLY A 31 14.70 -7.77 -22.40
C GLY A 31 15.15 -8.37 -21.06
N GLN A 32 15.75 -7.58 -20.17
CA GLN A 32 16.15 -8.02 -18.83
C GLN A 32 15.08 -7.75 -17.77
N ALA A 33 14.11 -6.89 -18.07
CA ALA A 33 13.02 -6.55 -17.16
C ALA A 33 12.06 -7.74 -16.95
N ALA A 34 11.76 -8.52 -18.00
CA ALA A 34 10.99 -9.76 -17.87
C ALA A 34 11.72 -10.78 -16.97
N ILE A 35 13.02 -10.99 -17.20
CA ILE A 35 13.83 -11.91 -16.38
C ILE A 35 13.76 -11.49 -14.91
N ARG A 36 13.99 -10.21 -14.64
CA ARG A 36 13.95 -9.66 -13.28
C ARG A 36 12.59 -9.79 -12.62
N THR A 37 11.52 -9.51 -13.37
CA THR A 37 10.14 -9.65 -12.89
C THR A 37 9.86 -11.11 -12.52
N LYS A 38 10.27 -12.05 -13.36
CA LYS A 38 10.13 -13.48 -13.09
C LYS A 38 10.93 -13.92 -11.87
N GLU A 39 12.14 -13.40 -11.67
CA GLU A 39 12.93 -13.65 -10.45
C GLU A 39 12.23 -13.16 -9.19
N MET A 40 11.67 -11.95 -9.21
CA MET A 40 10.94 -11.39 -8.07
C MET A 40 9.69 -12.19 -7.74
N LEU A 41 8.91 -12.58 -8.75
CA LEU A 41 7.75 -13.44 -8.57
C LEU A 41 8.14 -14.82 -8.01
N ASN A 42 9.26 -15.38 -8.48
CA ASN A 42 9.77 -16.65 -7.93
C ASN A 42 10.21 -16.53 -6.47
N LYS A 43 10.85 -15.41 -6.09
CA LYS A 43 11.23 -15.14 -4.69
C LYS A 43 10.00 -15.01 -3.78
N ALA A 44 8.88 -14.55 -4.32
CA ALA A 44 7.64 -14.40 -3.60
C ALA A 44 6.77 -15.66 -3.55
N LEU A 45 7.18 -16.77 -4.18
CA LEU A 45 6.45 -18.04 -4.06
C LEU A 45 6.32 -18.46 -2.59
N GLY A 46 5.10 -18.81 -2.19
CA GLY A 46 4.72 -19.13 -0.82
C GLY A 46 4.50 -17.91 0.09
N ARG A 47 4.58 -16.68 -0.45
CA ARG A 47 4.55 -15.40 0.27
C ARG A 47 3.62 -14.40 -0.42
N VAL A 48 3.51 -13.21 0.17
CA VAL A 48 2.84 -12.06 -0.46
C VAL A 48 3.90 -11.20 -1.18
N LEU A 49 3.67 -10.88 -2.45
CA LEU A 49 4.38 -9.82 -3.16
C LEU A 49 3.54 -8.54 -3.11
N PHE A 50 4.06 -7.48 -2.50
CA PHE A 50 3.42 -6.18 -2.42
C PHE A 50 4.14 -5.20 -3.36
N ILE A 51 3.42 -4.63 -4.31
CA ILE A 51 3.93 -3.64 -5.27
C ILE A 51 3.31 -2.30 -4.90
N ASP A 52 4.09 -1.45 -4.24
CA ASP A 52 3.68 -0.10 -3.88
C ASP A 52 3.81 0.84 -5.09
N GLU A 53 2.97 1.87 -5.14
CA GLU A 53 2.88 2.83 -6.26
C GLU A 53 2.85 2.15 -7.65
N ALA A 54 2.09 1.06 -7.76
CA ALA A 54 2.08 0.17 -8.93
C ALA A 54 1.72 0.88 -10.24
N TYR A 55 1.06 2.05 -10.18
CA TYR A 55 0.80 2.90 -11.33
C TYR A 55 2.05 3.34 -12.08
N GLY A 56 3.23 3.29 -11.45
CA GLY A 56 4.51 3.52 -12.14
C GLY A 56 4.84 2.44 -13.18
N LEU A 57 4.18 1.28 -13.12
CA LEU A 57 4.23 0.24 -14.15
C LEU A 57 3.32 0.53 -15.35
N ASN A 58 2.55 1.64 -15.34
CA ASN A 58 1.69 1.97 -16.46
C ASN A 58 2.52 2.43 -17.67
N PRO A 59 2.52 1.70 -18.80
CA PRO A 59 3.30 2.06 -19.98
C PRO A 59 2.94 3.44 -20.55
N GLN A 60 1.69 3.90 -20.35
CA GLN A 60 1.22 5.20 -20.85
C GLN A 60 1.75 6.40 -20.04
N ARG A 61 2.30 6.17 -18.84
CA ARG A 61 2.83 7.22 -17.95
C ARG A 61 4.36 7.26 -17.91
N SER A 62 5.03 6.30 -18.53
CA SER A 62 6.48 6.13 -18.44
C SER A 62 7.18 6.48 -19.75
N PRO A 63 8.29 7.23 -19.72
CA PRO A 63 9.14 7.42 -20.90
C PRO A 63 9.78 6.10 -21.38
N SER A 64 9.80 5.07 -20.53
CA SER A 64 10.27 3.71 -20.82
C SER A 64 9.09 2.74 -21.02
N ALA A 65 8.09 3.15 -21.80
CA ALA A 65 6.86 2.41 -22.03
C ALA A 65 7.09 0.93 -22.41
N ALA A 66 8.05 0.64 -23.29
CA ALA A 66 8.36 -0.72 -23.71
C ALA A 66 8.84 -1.62 -22.55
N ILE A 67 9.63 -1.06 -21.63
CA ILE A 67 10.12 -1.78 -20.44
C ILE A 67 8.95 -2.04 -19.49
N MET A 68 8.09 -1.05 -19.25
CA MET A 68 6.93 -1.22 -18.38
C MET A 68 5.94 -2.24 -18.94
N GLN A 69 5.72 -2.23 -20.26
CA GLN A 69 4.91 -3.22 -20.94
C GLN A 69 5.50 -4.63 -20.75
N GLU A 70 6.81 -4.80 -20.90
CA GLU A 70 7.51 -6.07 -20.68
C GLU A 70 7.31 -6.59 -19.25
N VAL A 71 7.39 -5.72 -18.24
CA VAL A 71 7.15 -6.08 -16.84
C VAL A 71 5.70 -6.53 -16.63
N VAL A 72 4.72 -5.75 -17.12
CA VAL A 72 3.30 -6.08 -16.98
C VAL A 72 2.96 -7.40 -17.67
N ASP A 73 3.45 -7.60 -18.90
CA ASP A 73 3.20 -8.83 -19.66
C ASP A 73 3.80 -10.05 -18.95
N GLN A 74 5.01 -9.91 -18.38
CA GLN A 74 5.63 -10.97 -17.60
C GLN A 74 4.84 -11.29 -16.32
N ILE A 75 4.30 -10.27 -15.62
CA ILE A 75 3.43 -10.49 -14.45
C ILE A 75 2.21 -11.30 -14.88
N VAL A 76 1.51 -10.89 -15.94
CA VAL A 76 0.31 -11.59 -16.44
C VAL A 76 0.64 -13.03 -16.83
N GLN A 77 1.75 -13.25 -17.53
CA GLN A 77 2.20 -14.58 -17.93
C GLN A 77 2.46 -15.46 -16.70
N SER A 78 3.21 -14.96 -15.72
CA SER A 78 3.54 -15.70 -14.50
C SER A 78 2.31 -15.98 -13.64
N LEU A 79 1.36 -15.05 -13.52
CA LEU A 79 0.11 -15.28 -12.79
C LEU A 79 -0.82 -16.29 -13.48
N THR A 80 -0.60 -16.56 -14.77
CA THR A 80 -1.33 -17.58 -15.53
C THR A 80 -0.66 -18.96 -15.44
N ASP A 81 0.61 -19.03 -15.04
CA ASP A 81 1.36 -20.28 -14.91
C ASP A 81 0.94 -21.02 -13.63
N GLU A 82 0.60 -22.31 -13.79
CA GLU A 82 0.18 -23.22 -12.71
C GLU A 82 1.22 -23.33 -11.57
N ARG A 83 2.48 -22.98 -11.83
CA ARG A 83 3.51 -22.88 -10.79
C ARG A 83 3.18 -21.84 -9.72
N PHE A 84 2.54 -20.74 -10.06
CA PHE A 84 2.24 -19.63 -9.15
C PHE A 84 0.84 -19.71 -8.57
N LYS A 85 -0.08 -20.36 -9.27
CA LYS A 85 -1.48 -20.50 -8.88
C LYS A 85 -1.63 -21.15 -7.51
N GLY A 86 -2.37 -20.47 -6.62
CA GLY A 86 -2.59 -20.92 -5.24
C GLY A 86 -1.35 -20.92 -4.35
N LYS A 87 -0.22 -20.36 -4.81
CA LYS A 87 1.05 -20.32 -4.07
C LYS A 87 1.62 -18.91 -3.96
N LEU A 88 1.04 -17.92 -4.62
CA LEU A 88 1.49 -16.54 -4.60
C LEU A 88 0.28 -15.63 -4.45
N VAL A 89 0.38 -14.66 -3.55
CA VAL A 89 -0.57 -13.53 -3.47
C VAL A 89 0.17 -12.28 -3.92
N VAL A 90 -0.35 -11.60 -4.93
CA VAL A 90 0.19 -10.30 -5.38
C VAL A 90 -0.79 -9.20 -5.00
N VAL A 91 -0.29 -8.17 -4.32
CA VAL A 91 -1.04 -6.99 -3.93
C VAL A 91 -0.43 -5.79 -4.64
N VAL A 92 -1.25 -5.04 -5.35
CA VAL A 92 -0.86 -3.76 -5.97
C VAL A 92 -1.50 -2.62 -5.17
N ALA A 93 -0.72 -1.58 -4.89
CA ALA A 93 -1.17 -0.40 -4.15
C ALA A 93 -0.85 0.88 -4.92
N GLY A 94 -1.66 1.91 -4.70
CA GLY A 94 -1.54 3.22 -5.34
C GLY A 94 -2.85 4.00 -5.23
N TYR A 95 -2.87 5.20 -5.80
CA TYR A 95 -4.09 6.01 -5.88
C TYR A 95 -5.16 5.34 -6.75
N ALA A 96 -6.43 5.48 -6.36
CA ALA A 96 -7.54 4.76 -6.99
C ALA A 96 -7.59 4.97 -8.51
N ASP A 97 -7.65 6.22 -8.96
CA ASP A 97 -7.70 6.59 -10.39
C ASP A 97 -6.48 6.05 -11.18
N ASP A 98 -5.32 6.06 -10.54
CA ASP A 98 -4.06 5.63 -11.12
C ASP A 98 -3.99 4.10 -11.28
N ILE A 99 -4.50 3.35 -10.29
CA ILE A 99 -4.64 1.90 -10.38
C ILE A 99 -5.69 1.53 -11.42
N GLU A 100 -6.81 2.24 -11.50
CA GLU A 100 -7.80 2.04 -12.56
C GLU A 100 -7.20 2.29 -13.95
N ALA A 101 -6.39 3.33 -14.11
CA ALA A 101 -5.68 3.61 -15.35
C ALA A 101 -4.69 2.48 -15.71
N LEU A 102 -3.97 1.93 -14.73
CA LEU A 102 -3.09 0.77 -14.92
C LEU A 102 -3.88 -0.47 -15.37
N MET A 103 -5.00 -0.77 -14.72
CA MET A 103 -5.84 -1.92 -15.08
C MET A 103 -6.43 -1.77 -16.49
N ARG A 104 -6.81 -0.56 -16.89
CA ARG A 104 -7.28 -0.27 -18.26
C ARG A 104 -6.18 -0.39 -19.31
N ALA A 105 -4.92 -0.17 -18.95
CA ALA A 105 -3.80 -0.29 -19.88
C ALA A 105 -3.52 -1.74 -20.30
N ASN A 106 -3.90 -2.73 -19.49
CA ASN A 106 -3.71 -4.15 -19.82
C ASN A 106 -4.88 -5.01 -19.31
N ALA A 107 -5.72 -5.49 -20.24
CA ALA A 107 -6.87 -6.35 -19.92
C ALA A 107 -6.45 -7.68 -19.26
N GLY A 108 -5.25 -8.18 -19.57
CA GLY A 108 -4.65 -9.33 -18.90
C GLY A 108 -4.47 -9.05 -17.41
N LEU A 109 -3.90 -7.90 -17.05
CA LEU A 109 -3.73 -7.49 -15.66
C LEU A 109 -5.09 -7.39 -14.94
N ALA A 110 -6.05 -6.66 -15.51
CA ALA A 110 -7.38 -6.49 -14.93
C ALA A 110 -8.08 -7.84 -14.62
N SER A 111 -7.94 -8.83 -15.52
CA SER A 111 -8.54 -10.15 -15.32
C SER A 111 -7.89 -11.01 -14.22
N ARG A 112 -6.63 -10.73 -13.84
CA ARG A 112 -5.92 -11.47 -12.77
C ARG A 112 -6.05 -10.80 -11.41
N PHE A 113 -6.38 -9.51 -11.37
CA PHE A 113 -6.62 -8.74 -10.15
C PHE A 113 -8.12 -8.57 -9.89
N GLY A 114 -8.77 -9.66 -9.50
CA GLY A 114 -10.24 -9.71 -9.31
C GLY A 114 -10.75 -9.15 -7.97
N THR A 115 -9.89 -8.64 -7.09
CA THR A 115 -10.28 -8.11 -5.78
C THR A 115 -9.68 -6.73 -5.59
N THR A 116 -10.56 -5.74 -5.43
CA THR A 116 -10.19 -4.35 -5.15
C THR A 116 -10.68 -3.98 -3.77
N ILE A 117 -9.80 -3.41 -2.95
CA ILE A 117 -10.12 -2.87 -1.64
C ILE A 117 -9.90 -1.36 -1.71
N HIS A 118 -10.96 -0.59 -1.55
CA HIS A 118 -10.89 0.87 -1.54
C HIS A 118 -10.70 1.37 -0.11
N PHE A 119 -9.68 2.21 0.10
CA PHE A 119 -9.44 2.89 1.38
C PHE A 119 -9.87 4.36 1.23
N PRO A 120 -11.09 4.73 1.68
CA PRO A 120 -11.52 6.11 1.61
C PRO A 120 -10.69 6.99 2.56
N ASP A 121 -10.63 8.28 2.24
CA ASP A 121 -10.05 9.27 3.15
C ASP A 121 -10.81 9.29 4.49
N PHE A 122 -10.07 9.55 5.56
CA PHE A 122 -10.62 9.66 6.91
C PHE A 122 -11.60 10.83 6.95
N LYS A 123 -12.78 10.55 7.52
CA LYS A 123 -13.64 11.62 8.02
C LYS A 123 -13.05 12.16 9.32
N GLY A 124 -13.53 13.32 9.78
CA GLY A 124 -13.12 13.89 11.07
C GLY A 124 -13.27 12.90 12.23
N GLU A 125 -14.33 12.10 12.23
CA GLU A 125 -14.55 11.04 13.22
C GLU A 125 -13.48 9.93 13.15
N ASP A 126 -13.11 9.49 11.94
CA ASP A 126 -12.06 8.47 11.74
C ASP A 126 -10.69 8.99 12.20
N ALA A 127 -10.39 10.26 11.87
CA ALA A 127 -9.15 10.92 12.28
C ALA A 127 -9.09 11.10 13.81
N ALA A 128 -10.21 11.46 14.45
CA ALA A 128 -10.31 11.55 15.91
C ALA A 128 -10.09 10.20 16.59
N GLU A 129 -10.73 9.14 16.09
CA GLU A 129 -10.57 7.79 16.62
C GLU A 129 -9.15 7.26 16.41
N ALA A 130 -8.57 7.49 15.22
CA ALA A 130 -7.19 7.14 14.93
C ALA A 130 -6.21 7.86 15.89
N LEU A 131 -6.42 9.15 16.16
CA LEU A 131 -5.60 9.90 17.11
C LEU A 131 -5.70 9.31 18.52
N ARG A 132 -6.92 9.03 19.00
CA ARG A 132 -7.14 8.42 20.33
C ARG A 132 -6.38 7.11 20.47
N ARG A 133 -6.43 6.25 19.44
CA ARG A 133 -5.72 4.97 19.43
C ARG A 133 -4.21 5.16 19.44
N LEU A 134 -3.68 6.11 18.68
CA LEU A 134 -2.25 6.41 18.65
C LEU A 134 -1.76 6.92 20.01
N LEU A 135 -2.46 7.90 20.61
CA LEU A 135 -2.09 8.45 21.91
C LEU A 135 -2.10 7.41 23.03
N ARG A 136 -3.06 6.47 23.00
CA ARG A 136 -3.14 5.35 23.96
C ARG A 136 -2.13 4.23 23.69
N SER A 137 -1.43 4.24 22.57
CA SER A 137 -0.45 3.20 22.27
C SER A 137 0.78 3.32 23.17
N ASP A 138 1.41 2.18 23.48
CA ASP A 138 2.65 2.13 24.28
C ASP A 138 3.75 3.04 23.69
N ARG A 139 3.77 3.19 22.36
CA ARG A 139 4.73 4.06 21.65
C ARG A 139 4.61 5.53 22.05
N MET A 140 3.42 5.96 22.42
CA MET A 140 3.10 7.35 22.76
C MET A 140 2.95 7.57 24.28
N GLY A 141 3.37 6.61 25.10
CA GLY A 141 3.34 6.72 26.56
C GLY A 141 1.94 6.57 27.16
N CYS A 142 0.99 5.97 26.44
CA CYS A 142 -0.37 5.71 26.91
C CYS A 142 -1.09 6.98 27.42
N LEU A 143 -0.95 8.08 26.66
CA LEU A 143 -1.55 9.37 27.01
C LEU A 143 -3.08 9.30 27.00
N GLU A 144 -3.68 9.79 28.08
CA GLU A 144 -5.12 9.96 28.18
C GLU A 144 -5.53 11.42 27.96
N LEU A 145 -6.57 11.63 27.16
CA LEU A 145 -7.14 12.95 26.94
C LEU A 145 -7.95 13.38 28.17
N SER A 146 -7.78 14.62 28.60
CA SER A 146 -8.67 15.23 29.59
C SER A 146 -10.10 15.33 29.04
N PRO A 147 -11.13 15.44 29.90
CA PRO A 147 -12.52 15.56 29.44
C PRO A 147 -12.75 16.72 28.47
N SER A 148 -12.09 17.86 28.68
CA SER A 148 -12.19 19.02 27.78
C SER A 148 -11.52 18.77 26.42
N ALA A 149 -10.35 18.13 26.41
CA ALA A 149 -9.66 17.76 25.17
C ALA A 149 -10.44 16.71 24.38
N ALA A 150 -11.02 15.71 25.06
CA ALA A 150 -11.85 14.69 24.44
C ALA A 150 -13.11 15.26 23.77
N ALA A 151 -13.70 16.32 24.37
CA ALA A 151 -14.85 17.03 23.83
C ALA A 151 -14.50 17.94 22.63
N ALA A 152 -13.31 18.54 22.63
CA ALA A 152 -12.84 19.39 21.52
C ALA A 152 -12.34 18.59 20.31
N LEU A 153 -11.91 17.35 20.53
CA LEU A 153 -11.24 16.51 19.53
C LEU A 153 -12.01 16.35 18.21
N PRO A 154 -13.33 16.03 18.20
CA PRO A 154 -14.04 15.80 16.94
C PRO A 154 -13.96 16.99 15.99
N ARG A 155 -14.18 18.21 16.51
CA ARG A 155 -14.09 19.44 15.73
C ARG A 155 -12.69 19.70 15.19
N MET A 156 -11.66 19.52 16.03
CA MET A 156 -10.27 19.68 15.58
C MET A 156 -9.88 18.65 14.51
N ALA A 157 -10.40 17.44 14.60
CA ALA A 157 -10.16 16.39 13.63
C ALA A 157 -10.90 16.64 12.30
N GLU A 158 -12.12 17.21 12.35
CA GLU A 158 -12.82 17.72 11.15
C GLU A 158 -12.03 18.83 10.46
N ASP A 159 -11.56 19.82 11.21
CA ASP A 159 -10.74 20.92 10.67
C ASP A 159 -9.44 20.39 10.03
N LEU A 160 -8.78 19.40 10.66
CA LEU A 160 -7.60 18.74 10.10
C LEU A 160 -7.93 17.98 8.81
N ALA A 161 -9.00 17.18 8.80
CA ALA A 161 -9.40 16.40 7.64
C ALA A 161 -9.82 17.29 6.45
N ALA A 162 -10.32 18.49 6.71
CA ALA A 162 -10.69 19.47 5.70
C ALA A 162 -9.49 20.28 5.16
N THR A 163 -8.30 20.15 5.76
CA THR A 163 -7.12 20.93 5.38
C THR A 163 -6.55 20.45 4.03
N HIS A 164 -6.08 21.38 3.20
CA HIS A 164 -5.40 21.04 1.96
C HIS A 164 -4.11 20.27 2.23
N GLY A 165 -3.94 19.11 1.60
CA GLY A 165 -2.79 18.23 1.83
C GLY A 165 -2.96 17.26 3.00
N PHE A 166 -4.18 17.09 3.54
CA PHE A 166 -4.47 16.02 4.49
C PHE A 166 -4.12 14.64 3.89
N ALA A 167 -3.24 13.92 4.58
CA ALA A 167 -2.66 12.65 4.15
C ALA A 167 -3.10 11.48 5.06
N ASN A 168 -4.35 11.51 5.53
CA ASN A 168 -4.97 10.50 6.38
C ASN A 168 -4.10 10.16 7.61
N GLY A 169 -3.74 8.89 7.77
CA GLY A 169 -2.93 8.40 8.89
C GLY A 169 -1.59 9.12 9.06
N ARG A 170 -0.99 9.65 7.98
CA ARG A 170 0.26 10.44 8.09
C ARG A 170 0.00 11.74 8.85
N SER A 171 -1.04 12.50 8.48
CA SER A 171 -1.41 13.75 9.15
C SER A 171 -1.84 13.50 10.60
N VAL A 172 -2.58 12.42 10.88
CA VAL A 172 -2.94 12.06 12.26
C VAL A 172 -1.70 11.72 13.08
N ASN A 173 -0.72 11.02 12.51
CA ASN A 173 0.52 10.68 13.20
C ASN A 173 1.40 11.91 13.46
N GLU A 174 1.48 12.84 12.52
CA GLU A 174 2.14 14.14 12.71
C GLU A 174 1.47 14.95 13.83
N TRP A 175 0.13 14.98 13.86
CA TRP A 175 -0.62 15.61 14.93
C TRP A 175 -0.33 14.96 16.29
N ALA A 176 -0.33 13.62 16.35
CA ALA A 176 -0.02 12.87 17.58
C ALA A 176 1.39 13.18 18.10
N ASN A 177 2.39 13.21 17.22
CA ASN A 177 3.77 13.55 17.59
C ASN A 177 3.88 14.97 18.14
N GLY A 178 3.16 15.93 17.54
CA GLY A 178 3.12 17.31 18.04
C GLY A 178 2.50 17.41 19.45
N VAL A 179 1.44 16.65 19.71
CA VAL A 179 0.83 16.56 21.05
C VAL A 179 1.81 15.98 22.06
N PHE A 180 2.50 14.90 21.72
CA PHE A 180 3.46 14.25 22.62
C PHE A 180 4.64 15.15 22.96
N ALA A 181 5.22 15.84 21.96
CA ALA A 181 6.30 16.79 22.18
C ALA A 181 5.87 17.92 23.14
N ALA A 182 4.68 18.48 22.95
CA ALA A 182 4.17 19.55 23.81
C ALA A 182 3.89 19.12 25.26
N VAL A 183 3.64 17.83 25.50
CA VAL A 183 3.46 17.26 26.84
C VAL A 183 4.79 16.90 27.48
N ALA A 184 5.77 16.42 26.70
CA ALA A 184 7.10 16.07 27.19
C ALA A 184 7.95 17.30 27.59
N ASP A 185 7.70 18.46 26.98
CA ASP A 185 8.37 19.72 27.30
C ASP A 185 7.81 20.45 28.55
N ARG A 186 6.87 19.83 29.29
CA ARG A 186 6.31 20.34 30.55
C ARG A 186 6.89 19.64 31.76
#